data_AF-A0A662MDP8-F1
#
_entry.id   AF-A0A662MDP8-F1
#
_cell.length_a   1.000
_cell.length_b   1.000
_cell.length_c   1.000
_cell.angle_alpha   90.00
_cell.angle_beta   90.00
_cell.angle_gamma   90.00
#
_symmetry.space_group_name_H-M   'P 1'
#
loop_
_entity.id
_entity.type
_entity.pdbx_description
1 polymer ?
#
loop_
_entity_poly.entity_id
_entity_poly.type
_entity_poly.pdbx_seq_one_letter_code
_entity_poly.pdbx_strand_id
1 'polypeptide(L)'
;MAAGNVVTLDNLLTAQRTNNSIYVIETDNAVLVIGAKGSGAQVSNLPSGKTVIVVTYDIDEKNTESIKALMEAGQGFGAINPAFFRDAHVDALVYAERQETDPAVREELFKALNILGNQFLPEVIIGQNYMARVYWDWVKGRYYHPTLAERYDLLTEDTQAPIVTIGIGEYKNGPDTLTISTIGWPESFDPAWTYETFGWEIWHEIGDTLVTFWKEETKEVVPDLAVAWAHSSDGLDYYFVIRGGVVAYDPWDDKTFPISALDVLFSYWRVHRLGHSVSWMVETFMDVESSSVLTEDEFNQLLASQPLKVEYKGQTGEVHSLQELLNFFGYTGDTAGVFHLRLKIPYGGILAIVADPFLSVVPMKYLLGDNYDAAVQASNNGKNPKAWEQFVQEGQDDPTHQLMHKKPVGTGPYYVKEYKENAYIVLERNPYYWNKDYWKKELGYDVSKDNALEVGFHKYVIYIISDDANTRISHFKTGVADMAYVPQDRLDTVRGLTMKGKT
;
A
#
# COMPACT_ATOMS: atom_id res chain seq x y z
N MET A 1 -41.27 -11.34 16.42
CA MET A 1 -40.66 -10.07 15.98
C MET A 1 -39.16 -10.27 16.14
N ALA A 2 -38.41 -10.35 15.04
CA ALA A 2 -36.96 -10.49 15.13
C ALA A 2 -36.41 -9.20 15.76
N ALA A 3 -35.68 -9.33 16.87
CA ALA A 3 -34.93 -8.22 17.41
C ALA A 3 -33.93 -7.79 16.33
N GLY A 4 -34.06 -6.57 15.80
CA GLY A 4 -33.05 -6.01 14.91
C GLY A 4 -31.71 -5.93 15.64
N ASN A 5 -30.61 -6.19 14.94
CA ASN A 5 -29.28 -5.97 15.49
C ASN A 5 -29.08 -4.46 15.68
N VAL A 6 -28.79 -4.04 16.91
CA VAL A 6 -28.46 -2.65 17.23
C VAL A 6 -26.97 -2.57 17.49
N VAL A 7 -26.28 -1.70 16.74
CA VAL A 7 -24.86 -1.38 16.92
C VAL A 7 -24.79 0.05 17.47
N THR A 8 -24.05 0.25 18.56
CA THR A 8 -23.87 1.58 19.16
C THR A 8 -22.39 1.95 19.12
N LEU A 9 -22.09 3.11 18.52
CA LEU A 9 -20.74 3.65 18.37
C LEU A 9 -20.65 5.00 19.09
N ASP A 10 -19.78 5.07 20.09
CA ASP A 10 -19.55 6.28 20.88
C ASP A 10 -18.24 6.93 20.47
N ASN A 11 -18.28 8.22 20.12
CA ASN A 11 -17.12 8.95 19.60
C ASN A 11 -16.85 10.23 20.41
N LEU A 12 -15.57 10.59 20.54
CA LEU A 12 -15.15 11.92 21.01
C LEU A 12 -14.53 12.67 19.82
N LEU A 13 -15.06 13.84 19.50
CA LEU A 13 -14.76 14.58 18.27
C LEU A 13 -14.12 15.94 18.55
N THR A 14 -13.18 16.34 17.71
CA THR A 14 -12.68 17.73 17.64
C THR A 14 -13.46 18.53 16.58
N ALA A 15 -14.75 18.75 16.83
CA ALA A 15 -15.69 19.37 15.90
C ALA A 15 -16.31 20.65 16.46
N GLN A 16 -16.88 21.52 15.61
CA GLN A 16 -17.71 22.62 16.10
C GLN A 16 -19.13 22.14 16.43
N ARG A 17 -19.73 22.75 17.46
CA ARG A 17 -21.10 22.43 17.87
C ARG A 17 -22.09 22.80 16.77
N THR A 18 -22.84 21.82 16.27
CA THR A 18 -24.04 22.05 15.47
C THR A 18 -25.25 22.18 16.40
N ASN A 19 -26.29 22.90 15.98
CA ASN A 19 -27.52 23.02 16.77
C ASN A 19 -28.08 21.60 17.01
N ASN A 20 -28.13 21.16 18.27
CA ASN A 20 -28.51 19.80 18.74
C ASN A 20 -29.67 19.15 17.94
N SER A 21 -29.37 18.58 16.79
CA SER A 21 -30.28 17.78 15.97
C SER A 21 -29.88 16.31 16.05
N ILE A 22 -30.87 15.43 15.93
CA ILE A 22 -30.64 14.02 15.64
C ILE A 22 -30.80 13.86 14.14
N TYR A 23 -29.82 13.26 13.47
CA TYR A 23 -29.93 12.87 12.07
C TYR A 23 -30.33 11.41 11.98
N VAL A 24 -31.32 11.12 11.14
CA VAL A 24 -31.73 9.77 10.79
C VAL A 24 -31.49 9.58 9.31
N ILE A 25 -30.63 8.62 8.97
CA ILE A 25 -30.27 8.30 7.59
C ILE A 25 -30.65 6.86 7.33
N GLU A 26 -31.39 6.63 6.25
CA GLU A 26 -31.73 5.30 5.81
C GLU A 26 -30.86 4.92 4.62
N THR A 27 -30.18 3.78 4.74
CA THR A 27 -29.42 3.14 3.67
C THR A 27 -30.16 1.88 3.21
N ASP A 28 -29.59 1.10 2.29
CA ASP A 28 -30.23 -0.11 1.78
C ASP A 28 -30.50 -1.12 2.91
N ASN A 29 -29.52 -1.34 3.80
CA ASN A 29 -29.57 -2.38 4.82
C ASN A 29 -29.62 -1.85 6.26
N ALA A 30 -29.50 -0.53 6.47
CA ALA A 30 -29.46 0.04 7.80
C ALA A 30 -30.29 1.31 7.96
N VAL A 31 -30.56 1.63 9.23
CA VAL A 31 -31.01 2.95 9.67
C VAL A 31 -30.00 3.47 10.67
N LEU A 32 -29.36 4.58 10.33
CA LEU A 32 -28.38 5.25 11.15
C LEU A 32 -29.04 6.39 11.93
N VAL A 33 -28.77 6.46 13.22
CA VAL A 33 -29.22 7.55 14.11
C VAL A 33 -28.00 8.22 14.72
N ILE A 34 -27.78 9.48 14.37
CA ILE A 34 -26.57 10.22 14.74
C ILE A 34 -26.97 11.39 15.63
N GLY A 35 -26.37 11.52 16.81
CA GLY A 35 -26.68 12.64 17.70
C GLY A 35 -25.75 12.77 18.89
N ALA A 36 -25.73 13.96 19.48
CA ALA A 36 -24.93 14.22 20.67
C ALA A 36 -25.30 13.27 21.81
N LYS A 37 -24.34 12.91 22.67
CA LYS A 37 -24.59 12.05 23.82
C LYS A 37 -25.68 12.65 24.72
N GLY A 38 -26.64 11.82 25.12
CA GLY A 38 -27.79 12.26 25.92
C GLY A 38 -28.89 13.01 25.15
N SER A 39 -28.79 13.16 23.82
CA SER A 39 -29.84 13.76 22.98
C SER A 39 -31.13 12.93 22.87
N GLY A 40 -31.09 11.65 23.28
CA GLY A 40 -32.19 10.72 23.08
C GLY A 40 -32.20 10.07 21.69
N ALA A 41 -31.08 10.11 20.96
CA ALA A 41 -30.85 9.36 19.72
C ALA A 41 -31.18 7.86 19.91
N GLN A 42 -32.38 7.46 19.47
CA GLN A 42 -32.90 6.10 19.56
C GLN A 42 -33.82 5.81 18.37
N VAL A 43 -33.90 4.54 17.98
CA VAL A 43 -34.94 4.06 17.05
C VAL A 43 -36.07 3.45 17.87
N SER A 44 -37.23 4.12 17.90
CA SER A 44 -38.40 3.67 18.67
C SER A 44 -39.12 2.47 18.04
N ASN A 45 -38.98 2.27 16.73
CA ASN A 45 -39.51 1.12 15.99
C ASN A 45 -38.40 0.52 15.11
N LEU A 46 -37.85 -0.62 15.52
CA LEU A 46 -36.80 -1.30 14.75
C LEU A 46 -37.35 -1.68 13.36
N PRO A 47 -36.81 -1.12 12.26
CA PRO A 47 -37.26 -1.49 10.93
C PRO A 47 -36.96 -2.96 10.67
N SER A 48 -37.99 -3.71 10.26
CA SER A 48 -37.87 -5.14 10.01
C SER A 48 -36.87 -5.40 8.89
N GLY A 49 -35.86 -6.22 9.16
CA GLY A 49 -34.84 -6.60 8.18
C GLY A 49 -33.72 -5.58 7.96
N LYS A 50 -33.66 -4.49 8.73
CA LYS A 50 -32.55 -3.54 8.71
C LYS A 50 -31.79 -3.54 10.04
N THR A 51 -30.48 -3.32 9.94
CA THR A 51 -29.61 -3.07 11.10
C THR A 51 -29.83 -1.64 11.59
N VAL A 52 -29.86 -1.42 12.90
CA VAL A 52 -29.89 -0.08 13.47
C VAL A 52 -28.51 0.28 13.97
N ILE A 53 -27.94 1.37 13.46
CA ILE A 53 -26.62 1.85 13.85
C ILE A 53 -26.81 3.20 14.57
N VAL A 54 -26.53 3.25 15.85
CA VAL A 54 -26.61 4.47 16.66
C VAL A 54 -25.21 5.02 16.83
N VAL A 55 -24.96 6.21 16.28
CA VAL A 55 -23.68 6.92 16.43
C VAL A 55 -23.89 8.07 17.40
N THR A 56 -23.32 7.96 18.59
CA THR A 56 -23.33 9.06 19.56
C THR A 56 -21.98 9.74 19.62
N TYR A 57 -22.00 11.05 19.89
CA TYR A 57 -20.77 11.82 19.97
C TYR A 57 -20.77 12.83 21.12
N ASP A 58 -19.59 13.08 21.67
CA ASP A 58 -19.26 14.23 22.50
C ASP A 58 -18.23 15.11 21.77
N ILE A 59 -18.29 16.42 21.99
CA ILE A 59 -17.35 17.36 21.38
C ILE A 59 -16.28 17.76 22.40
N ASP A 60 -15.02 17.56 22.04
CA ASP A 60 -13.87 18.07 22.76
C ASP A 60 -13.61 19.54 22.38
N GLU A 61 -14.38 20.44 22.99
CA GLU A 61 -14.26 21.88 22.74
C GLU A 61 -12.86 22.42 23.02
N LYS A 62 -12.10 21.77 23.93
CA LYS A 62 -10.76 22.22 24.31
C LYS A 62 -9.75 21.98 23.20
N ASN A 63 -9.85 20.85 22.52
CA ASN A 63 -8.92 20.46 21.46
C ASN A 63 -9.44 20.77 20.04
N THR A 64 -10.63 21.36 19.93
CA THR A 64 -11.17 21.79 18.64
C THR A 64 -10.54 23.11 18.20
N GLU A 65 -9.59 23.06 17.27
CA GLU A 65 -9.01 24.26 16.66
C GLU A 65 -10.05 25.06 15.88
N SER A 66 -9.90 26.39 15.74
CA SER A 66 -10.83 27.19 14.92
C SER A 66 -10.54 27.06 13.42
N ILE A 67 -11.57 27.14 12.58
CA ILE A 67 -11.41 27.19 11.11
C ILE A 67 -10.44 28.31 10.71
N LYS A 68 -10.56 29.49 11.36
CA LYS A 68 -9.67 30.63 11.12
C LYS A 68 -8.20 30.26 11.36
N ALA A 69 -7.89 29.57 12.45
CA ALA A 69 -6.53 29.14 12.76
C ALA A 69 -6.00 28.15 11.71
N LEU A 70 -6.81 27.19 11.28
CA LEU A 70 -6.44 26.25 10.21
C LEU A 70 -6.17 26.95 8.88
N MET A 71 -7.01 27.93 8.51
CA MET A 71 -6.83 28.73 7.30
C MET A 71 -5.55 29.57 7.37
N GLU A 72 -5.29 30.22 8.52
CA GLU A 72 -4.07 31.01 8.75
C GLU A 72 -2.81 30.13 8.72
N ALA A 73 -2.92 28.86 9.13
CA ALA A 73 -1.85 27.87 9.05
C ALA A 73 -1.74 27.18 7.67
N GLY A 74 -2.60 27.50 6.70
CA GLY A 74 -2.59 26.88 5.38
C GLY A 74 -2.99 25.40 5.37
N GLN A 75 -3.71 24.93 6.40
CA GLN A 75 -4.00 23.51 6.62
C GLN A 75 -5.18 22.96 5.82
N GLY A 76 -5.61 23.60 4.73
CA GLY A 76 -6.71 23.10 3.90
C GLY A 76 -6.41 21.71 3.33
N PHE A 77 -5.37 21.60 2.50
CA PHE A 77 -4.93 20.30 1.96
C PHE A 77 -4.16 19.46 2.98
N GLY A 78 -3.40 20.10 3.89
CA GLY A 78 -2.66 19.39 4.94
C GLY A 78 -3.56 18.59 5.89
N ALA A 79 -4.76 19.09 6.18
CA ALA A 79 -5.77 18.38 6.98
C ALA A 79 -6.79 17.61 6.13
N ILE A 80 -6.57 17.47 4.81
CA ILE A 80 -7.49 16.80 3.87
C ILE A 80 -8.92 17.40 3.96
N ASN A 81 -9.00 18.72 4.12
CA ASN A 81 -10.25 19.48 4.22
C ASN A 81 -10.10 20.83 3.51
N PRO A 82 -9.97 20.84 2.17
CA PRO A 82 -9.75 22.09 1.41
C PRO A 82 -10.93 23.05 1.50
N ALA A 83 -12.13 22.54 1.76
CA ALA A 83 -13.34 23.33 1.98
C ALA A 83 -13.44 23.95 3.39
N PHE A 84 -12.60 23.53 4.33
CA PHE A 84 -12.75 23.80 5.77
C PHE A 84 -14.16 23.49 6.29
N PHE A 85 -14.81 22.48 5.68
CA PHE A 85 -16.15 22.04 6.06
C PHE A 85 -16.10 21.38 7.44
N ARG A 86 -17.11 21.67 8.26
CA ARG A 86 -17.25 21.09 9.60
C ARG A 86 -18.72 20.89 9.92
N ASP A 87 -19.05 19.67 10.33
CA ASP A 87 -20.38 19.32 10.82
C ASP A 87 -20.22 18.15 11.78
N ALA A 88 -20.73 18.29 13.02
CA ALA A 88 -20.51 17.30 14.06
C ALA A 88 -21.12 15.93 13.73
N HIS A 89 -22.18 15.86 12.92
CA HIS A 89 -22.80 14.60 12.51
C HIS A 89 -21.97 13.92 11.43
N VAL A 90 -21.45 14.69 10.47
CA VAL A 90 -20.52 14.17 9.45
C VAL A 90 -19.22 13.70 10.11
N ASP A 91 -18.64 14.49 11.00
CA ASP A 91 -17.42 14.14 11.74
C ASP A 91 -17.64 12.89 12.60
N ALA A 92 -18.82 12.75 13.23
CA ALA A 92 -19.18 11.55 13.98
C ALA A 92 -19.20 10.30 13.09
N LEU A 93 -19.74 10.40 11.87
CA LEU A 93 -19.73 9.30 10.91
C LEU A 93 -18.31 8.98 10.45
N VAL A 94 -17.47 9.98 10.17
CA VAL A 94 -16.06 9.77 9.79
C VAL A 94 -15.30 9.04 10.90
N TYR A 95 -15.46 9.44 12.16
CA TYR A 95 -14.80 8.76 13.29
C TYR A 95 -15.33 7.35 13.50
N ALA A 96 -16.66 7.17 13.47
CA ALA A 96 -17.30 5.87 13.59
C ALA A 96 -16.83 4.90 12.48
N GLU A 97 -16.80 5.37 11.24
CA GLU A 97 -16.34 4.60 10.08
C GLU A 97 -14.87 4.18 10.23
N ARG A 98 -14.00 5.09 10.69
CA ARG A 98 -12.57 4.80 10.85
C ARG A 98 -12.32 3.69 11.86
N GLN A 99 -13.08 3.66 12.96
CA GLN A 99 -12.84 2.75 14.08
C GLN A 99 -13.66 1.45 14.01
N GLU A 100 -14.79 1.44 13.30
CA GLU A 100 -15.55 0.23 13.07
C GLU A 100 -14.71 -0.77 12.26
N THR A 101 -14.72 -2.02 12.70
CA THR A 101 -13.94 -3.10 12.07
C THR A 101 -14.83 -4.09 11.34
N ASP A 102 -16.13 -4.20 11.67
CA ASP A 102 -17.08 -5.01 10.92
C ASP A 102 -17.37 -4.37 9.54
N PRO A 103 -16.99 -5.03 8.43
CA PRO A 103 -17.16 -4.45 7.09
C PRO A 103 -18.62 -4.18 6.72
N ALA A 104 -19.57 -4.97 7.24
CA ALA A 104 -20.99 -4.81 6.94
C ALA A 104 -21.56 -3.55 7.63
N VAL A 105 -21.13 -3.26 8.87
CA VAL A 105 -21.50 -2.02 9.55
C VAL A 105 -20.81 -0.83 8.89
N ARG A 106 -19.52 -0.98 8.57
CA ARG A 106 -18.69 0.07 7.97
C ARG A 106 -19.16 0.48 6.57
N GLU A 107 -19.61 -0.46 5.75
CA GLU A 107 -20.22 -0.18 4.44
C GLU A 107 -21.44 0.76 4.59
N GLU A 108 -22.30 0.51 5.56
CA GLU A 108 -23.49 1.32 5.78
C GLU A 108 -23.14 2.71 6.38
N LEU A 109 -22.08 2.82 7.19
CA LEU A 109 -21.51 4.11 7.61
C LEU A 109 -21.01 4.94 6.41
N PHE A 110 -20.29 4.30 5.47
CA PHE A 110 -19.85 4.98 4.23
C PHE A 110 -21.02 5.43 3.36
N LYS A 111 -22.06 4.60 3.19
CA LYS A 111 -23.27 5.00 2.45
C LYS A 111 -23.92 6.22 3.08
N ALA A 112 -24.05 6.24 4.40
CA ALA A 112 -24.61 7.38 5.13
C ALA A 112 -23.76 8.65 4.96
N LEU A 113 -22.44 8.53 5.04
CA LEU A 113 -21.50 9.62 4.80
C LEU A 113 -21.65 10.19 3.38
N ASN A 114 -21.78 9.33 2.36
CA ASN A 114 -22.02 9.74 0.98
C ASN A 114 -23.37 10.46 0.81
N ILE A 115 -24.43 10.00 1.48
CA ILE A 115 -25.74 10.68 1.47
C ILE A 115 -25.62 12.09 2.05
N LEU A 116 -24.96 12.25 3.21
CA LEU A 116 -24.73 13.58 3.79
C LEU A 116 -23.81 14.44 2.91
N GLY A 117 -22.77 13.87 2.32
CA GLY A 117 -21.88 14.56 1.39
C GLY A 117 -22.63 15.15 0.21
N ASN A 118 -23.58 14.41 -0.37
CA ASN A 118 -24.45 14.89 -1.45
C ASN A 118 -25.42 15.99 -1.00
N GLN A 119 -25.88 15.94 0.25
CA GLN A 119 -26.79 16.94 0.81
C GLN A 119 -26.09 18.25 1.14
N PHE A 120 -24.91 18.18 1.78
CA PHE A 120 -24.16 19.37 2.21
C PHE A 120 -23.33 19.98 1.09
N LEU A 121 -22.88 19.16 0.13
CA LEU A 121 -22.03 19.56 -0.99
C LEU A 121 -20.86 20.45 -0.53
N PRO A 122 -19.99 19.95 0.37
CA PRO A 122 -18.94 20.76 0.99
C PRO A 122 -17.93 21.31 -0.01
N GLU A 123 -17.76 20.62 -1.15
CA GLU A 123 -16.87 21.02 -2.24
C GLU A 123 -17.59 20.82 -3.58
N VAL A 124 -17.33 21.73 -4.53
CA VAL A 124 -17.80 21.63 -5.92
C VAL A 124 -16.60 21.53 -6.84
N ILE A 125 -16.42 20.37 -7.46
CA ILE A 125 -15.35 20.14 -8.43
C ILE A 125 -15.74 20.79 -9.76
N ILE A 126 -15.11 21.94 -10.08
CA ILE A 126 -15.40 22.72 -11.31
C ILE A 126 -14.65 22.22 -12.55
N GLY A 127 -13.72 21.27 -12.37
CA GLY A 127 -12.94 20.68 -13.46
C GLY A 127 -11.99 19.61 -12.94
N GLN A 128 -11.65 18.67 -13.80
CA GLN A 128 -10.65 17.63 -13.54
C GLN A 128 -9.61 17.68 -14.65
N ASN A 129 -8.32 17.64 -14.30
CA ASN A 129 -7.26 17.53 -15.29
C ASN A 129 -7.33 16.15 -15.95
N TYR A 130 -7.29 16.14 -17.29
CA TYR A 130 -7.14 14.90 -18.03
C TYR A 130 -5.69 14.44 -17.97
N MET A 131 -5.43 13.34 -17.28
CA MET A 131 -4.15 12.63 -17.37
C MET A 131 -4.20 11.64 -18.54
N ALA A 132 -3.17 11.66 -19.39
CA ALA A 132 -3.04 10.74 -20.51
C ALA A 132 -1.79 9.89 -20.35
N ARG A 133 -1.92 8.58 -20.59
CA ARG A 133 -0.78 7.67 -20.73
C ARG A 133 -0.40 7.62 -22.21
N VAL A 134 0.89 7.84 -22.52
CA VAL A 134 1.41 7.72 -23.89
C VAL A 134 2.23 6.45 -23.98
N TYR A 135 1.79 5.54 -24.83
CA TYR A 135 2.44 4.25 -25.05
C TYR A 135 2.09 3.70 -26.43
N TRP A 136 2.92 2.79 -26.93
CA TRP A 136 2.66 2.07 -28.17
C TRP A 136 1.67 0.92 -27.95
N ASP A 137 0.89 0.60 -28.98
CA ASP A 137 -0.10 -0.47 -28.93
C ASP A 137 0.53 -1.87 -28.81
N TRP A 138 1.82 -2.03 -29.11
CA TRP A 138 2.54 -3.29 -28.88
C TRP A 138 2.74 -3.62 -27.41
N VAL A 139 2.65 -2.66 -26.49
CA VAL A 139 2.65 -2.95 -25.04
C VAL A 139 1.28 -3.48 -24.64
N LYS A 140 1.23 -4.75 -24.26
CA LYS A 140 0.00 -5.48 -23.91
C LYS A 140 -0.11 -5.70 -22.40
N GLY A 141 -1.31 -6.06 -21.95
CA GLY A 141 -1.57 -6.44 -20.56
C GLY A 141 -1.77 -5.26 -19.60
N ARG A 142 -1.71 -4.02 -20.09
CA ARG A 142 -1.91 -2.77 -19.33
C ARG A 142 -3.19 -2.79 -18.50
N TYR A 143 -3.13 -2.22 -17.30
CA TYR A 143 -4.24 -2.15 -16.36
C TYR A 143 -4.12 -0.92 -15.42
N TYR A 144 -5.18 -0.63 -14.66
CA TYR A 144 -5.17 0.44 -13.66
C TYR A 144 -5.13 -0.14 -12.25
N HIS A 145 -3.95 -0.15 -11.63
CA HIS A 145 -3.87 -0.48 -10.20
C HIS A 145 -4.54 0.63 -9.37
N PRO A 146 -5.30 0.29 -8.30
CA PRO A 146 -6.05 1.28 -7.53
C PRO A 146 -5.17 2.29 -6.80
N THR A 147 -3.98 1.87 -6.36
CA THR A 147 -3.09 2.69 -5.51
C THR A 147 -1.67 2.83 -6.04
N LEU A 148 -1.26 2.09 -7.07
CA LEU A 148 0.15 1.90 -7.47
C LEU A 148 0.33 1.98 -8.99
N ALA A 149 1.57 1.83 -9.45
CA ALA A 149 1.87 1.64 -10.86
C ALA A 149 1.50 0.23 -11.35
N GLU A 150 1.69 -0.04 -12.64
CA GLU A 150 1.50 -1.38 -13.20
C GLU A 150 2.73 -2.24 -12.93
N ARG A 151 2.53 -3.47 -12.47
CA ARG A 151 3.56 -4.50 -12.41
C ARG A 151 4.07 -4.79 -13.81
N TYR A 152 5.33 -4.47 -14.06
CA TYR A 152 5.91 -4.62 -15.40
C TYR A 152 6.22 -6.07 -15.77
N ASP A 153 6.27 -6.97 -14.79
CA ASP A 153 6.35 -8.42 -14.99
C ASP A 153 5.00 -9.05 -15.36
N LEU A 154 3.91 -8.27 -15.37
CA LEU A 154 2.59 -8.67 -15.86
C LEU A 154 2.25 -8.10 -17.23
N LEU A 155 3.17 -7.30 -17.79
CA LEU A 155 3.06 -6.75 -19.13
C LEU A 155 3.86 -7.59 -20.12
N THR A 156 3.46 -7.54 -21.38
CA THR A 156 4.17 -8.16 -22.49
C THR A 156 4.25 -7.21 -23.68
N GLU A 157 5.15 -7.48 -24.61
CA GLU A 157 5.20 -6.81 -25.90
C GLU A 157 4.79 -7.72 -27.04
N ASP A 158 4.29 -7.13 -28.13
CA ASP A 158 4.21 -7.85 -29.40
C ASP A 158 5.60 -8.30 -29.84
N THR A 159 5.77 -9.58 -30.17
CA THR A 159 7.08 -10.11 -30.57
C THR A 159 7.60 -9.53 -31.89
N GLN A 160 6.73 -8.86 -32.64
CA GLN A 160 7.04 -8.07 -33.83
C GLN A 160 7.34 -6.59 -33.53
N ALA A 161 7.34 -6.14 -32.27
CA ALA A 161 7.72 -4.77 -31.92
C ALA A 161 9.15 -4.44 -32.38
N PRO A 162 9.41 -3.21 -32.85
CA PRO A 162 10.70 -2.82 -33.39
C PRO A 162 11.83 -3.00 -32.37
N ILE A 163 13.04 -3.30 -32.86
CA ILE A 163 14.24 -3.32 -32.03
C ILE A 163 15.04 -2.05 -32.28
N VAL A 164 15.20 -1.21 -31.26
CA VAL A 164 15.83 0.11 -31.36
C VAL A 164 16.94 0.26 -30.33
N THR A 165 18.11 0.72 -30.75
CA THR A 165 19.20 1.07 -29.81
C THR A 165 18.81 2.31 -29.01
N ILE A 166 18.91 2.24 -27.68
CA ILE A 166 18.51 3.35 -26.79
C ILE A 166 19.67 4.24 -26.32
N GLY A 167 20.91 3.85 -26.61
CA GLY A 167 22.11 4.62 -26.24
C GLY A 167 22.54 4.46 -24.78
N ILE A 168 22.02 3.46 -24.07
CA ILE A 168 22.41 3.09 -22.71
C ILE A 168 23.04 1.70 -22.78
N GLY A 169 24.37 1.62 -22.61
CA GLY A 169 25.11 0.37 -22.71
C GLY A 169 24.80 -0.40 -24.00
N GLU A 170 24.60 -1.72 -23.86
CA GLU A 170 24.22 -2.62 -24.94
C GLU A 170 22.69 -2.85 -25.02
N TYR A 171 21.91 -2.16 -24.19
CA TYR A 171 20.47 -2.33 -24.14
C TYR A 171 19.80 -1.81 -25.42
N LYS A 172 18.73 -2.48 -25.80
CA LYS A 172 17.86 -2.10 -26.91
C LYS A 172 16.43 -2.13 -26.42
N ASN A 173 15.62 -1.20 -26.90
CA ASN A 173 14.20 -1.35 -26.82
C ASN A 173 13.78 -2.49 -27.76
N GLY A 174 12.92 -3.38 -27.30
CA GLY A 174 12.41 -4.53 -28.05
C GLY A 174 11.67 -5.48 -27.12
N PRO A 175 11.15 -6.62 -27.61
CA PRO A 175 10.15 -7.38 -26.86
C PRO A 175 10.56 -7.97 -25.50
N ASP A 176 11.84 -8.00 -25.17
CA ASP A 176 12.35 -8.39 -23.85
C ASP A 176 12.76 -7.20 -22.96
N THR A 177 12.52 -5.96 -23.38
CA THR A 177 12.94 -4.76 -22.68
C THR A 177 11.85 -3.70 -22.77
N LEU A 178 11.18 -3.42 -21.65
CA LEU A 178 10.28 -2.29 -21.56
C LEU A 178 11.07 -1.00 -21.35
N THR A 179 10.86 0.00 -22.19
CA THR A 179 11.54 1.30 -22.10
C THR A 179 10.56 2.44 -21.82
N ILE A 180 10.84 3.23 -20.77
CA ILE A 180 9.96 4.27 -20.27
C ILE A 180 10.73 5.59 -20.26
N SER A 181 10.33 6.57 -21.07
CA SER A 181 10.93 7.91 -21.02
C SER A 181 10.17 8.83 -20.06
N THR A 182 10.78 9.17 -18.94
CA THR A 182 10.13 9.89 -17.83
C THR A 182 10.90 11.15 -17.39
N ILE A 183 10.40 11.84 -16.38
CA ILE A 183 10.97 13.05 -15.76
C ILE A 183 11.20 12.86 -14.29
N GLY A 184 12.11 13.65 -13.73
CA GLY A 184 12.42 13.62 -12.31
C GLY A 184 13.20 12.38 -11.93
N TRP A 185 14.15 12.57 -11.02
CA TRP A 185 14.82 11.47 -10.33
C TRP A 185 14.01 11.12 -9.07
N PRO A 186 13.89 9.83 -8.68
CA PRO A 186 13.25 9.50 -7.41
C PRO A 186 13.96 10.18 -6.25
N GLU A 187 13.23 10.57 -5.22
CA GLU A 187 13.84 11.22 -4.05
C GLU A 187 14.84 10.28 -3.37
N SER A 188 14.47 9.00 -3.27
CA SER A 188 15.30 7.97 -2.68
C SER A 188 14.93 6.58 -3.18
N PHE A 189 15.91 5.70 -3.23
CA PHE A 189 15.69 4.25 -3.37
C PHE A 189 15.34 3.56 -2.04
N ASP A 190 15.19 4.29 -0.93
CA ASP A 190 14.74 3.75 0.35
C ASP A 190 13.21 3.88 0.49
N PRO A 191 12.44 2.77 0.66
CA PRO A 191 10.98 2.82 0.74
C PRO A 191 10.53 3.59 1.98
N ALA A 192 11.30 3.53 3.07
CA ALA A 192 10.98 4.23 4.30
C ALA A 192 11.23 5.75 4.22
N TRP A 193 11.74 6.24 3.08
CA TRP A 193 12.03 7.64 2.84
C TRP A 193 11.30 8.23 1.64
N THR A 194 11.09 7.48 0.55
CA THR A 194 10.38 8.01 -0.61
C THR A 194 8.91 8.30 -0.30
N TYR A 195 8.48 9.54 -0.55
CA TYR A 195 7.08 9.95 -0.48
C TYR A 195 6.63 10.63 -1.79
N GLU A 196 6.89 9.95 -2.90
CA GLU A 196 6.51 10.41 -4.23
C GLU A 196 6.24 9.23 -5.19
N THR A 197 5.49 9.49 -6.26
CA THR A 197 4.93 8.44 -7.13
C THR A 197 5.99 7.60 -7.83
N PHE A 198 7.13 8.18 -8.24
CA PHE A 198 8.15 7.46 -9.01
C PHE A 198 8.94 6.50 -8.12
N GLY A 199 9.33 6.90 -6.92
CA GLY A 199 9.96 6.01 -5.95
C GLY A 199 9.02 4.90 -5.48
N TRP A 200 7.74 5.19 -5.30
CA TRP A 200 6.70 4.18 -5.03
C TRP A 200 6.50 3.21 -6.19
N GLU A 201 6.52 3.70 -7.43
CA GLU A 201 6.52 2.87 -8.64
C GLU A 201 7.74 1.94 -8.66
N ILE A 202 8.95 2.46 -8.43
CA ILE A 202 10.16 1.63 -8.36
C ILE A 202 10.01 0.54 -7.30
N TRP A 203 9.51 0.88 -6.11
CA TRP A 203 9.32 -0.08 -5.03
C TRP A 203 8.23 -1.12 -5.30
N HIS A 204 7.22 -0.79 -6.09
CA HIS A 204 6.26 -1.79 -6.57
C HIS A 204 6.88 -2.84 -7.50
N GLU A 205 7.97 -2.47 -8.19
CA GLU A 205 8.70 -3.37 -9.10
C GLU A 205 9.84 -4.14 -8.41
N ILE A 206 10.45 -3.60 -7.36
CA ILE A 206 11.64 -4.19 -6.71
C ILE A 206 11.41 -4.72 -5.30
N GLY A 207 10.28 -4.41 -4.67
CA GLY A 207 9.89 -4.89 -3.36
C GLY A 207 8.50 -5.51 -3.34
N ASP A 208 8.18 -6.15 -2.23
CA ASP A 208 6.84 -6.66 -1.93
C ASP A 208 6.42 -6.16 -0.54
N THR A 209 5.10 -6.07 -0.32
CA THR A 209 4.47 -5.64 0.93
C THR A 209 3.83 -6.84 1.64
N LEU A 210 3.16 -6.65 2.77
CA LEU A 210 2.49 -7.76 3.45
C LEU A 210 1.32 -8.30 2.61
N VAL A 211 0.58 -7.39 2.02
CA VAL A 211 -0.60 -7.67 1.21
C VAL A 211 -0.63 -6.71 0.04
N THR A 212 -1.48 -6.96 -0.95
CA THR A 212 -1.59 -6.10 -2.13
C THR A 212 -3.02 -6.05 -2.66
N PHE A 213 -3.28 -5.13 -3.58
CA PHE A 213 -4.48 -5.14 -4.41
C PHE A 213 -4.17 -5.85 -5.73
N TRP A 214 -5.02 -6.78 -6.15
CA TRP A 214 -4.73 -7.53 -7.37
C TRP A 214 -5.16 -6.78 -8.62
N LYS A 215 -4.20 -6.24 -9.37
CA LYS A 215 -4.44 -5.49 -10.60
C LYS A 215 -5.49 -4.38 -10.39
N GLU A 216 -6.63 -4.44 -11.08
CA GLU A 216 -7.70 -3.43 -11.02
C GLU A 216 -8.70 -3.69 -9.88
N GLU A 217 -8.50 -4.75 -9.10
CA GLU A 217 -9.36 -5.08 -7.97
C GLU A 217 -9.25 -4.03 -6.87
N THR A 218 -10.37 -3.44 -6.49
CA THR A 218 -10.46 -2.38 -5.47
C THR A 218 -11.12 -2.86 -4.18
N LYS A 219 -11.81 -4.00 -4.22
CA LYS A 219 -12.63 -4.49 -3.12
C LYS A 219 -11.87 -5.39 -2.17
N GLU A 220 -11.00 -6.24 -2.71
CA GLU A 220 -10.34 -7.29 -1.95
C GLU A 220 -8.82 -7.08 -1.90
N VAL A 221 -8.31 -6.98 -0.68
CA VAL A 221 -6.89 -7.10 -0.40
C VAL A 221 -6.51 -8.58 -0.43
N VAL A 222 -5.41 -8.93 -1.10
CA VAL A 222 -4.95 -10.32 -1.27
C VAL A 222 -3.56 -10.54 -0.66
N PRO A 223 -3.22 -11.79 -0.29
CA PRO A 223 -1.90 -12.17 0.19
C PRO A 223 -0.76 -11.76 -0.73
N ASP A 224 0.34 -11.30 -0.12
CA ASP A 224 1.62 -11.05 -0.78
C ASP A 224 2.75 -11.73 0.03
N LEU A 225 3.57 -10.99 0.79
CA LEU A 225 4.51 -11.59 1.75
C LEU A 225 3.81 -12.18 2.99
N ALA A 226 2.66 -11.65 3.39
CA ALA A 226 1.79 -12.28 4.37
C ALA A 226 0.82 -13.24 3.66
N VAL A 227 0.81 -14.50 4.10
CA VAL A 227 -0.01 -15.57 3.49
C VAL A 227 -1.39 -15.68 4.13
N ALA A 228 -1.54 -15.16 5.35
CA ALA A 228 -2.77 -15.11 6.11
C ALA A 228 -2.67 -14.03 7.19
N TRP A 229 -3.82 -13.51 7.63
CA TRP A 229 -3.89 -12.57 8.74
C TRP A 229 -5.16 -12.76 9.58
N ALA A 230 -5.07 -12.41 10.86
CA ALA A 230 -6.20 -12.39 11.80
C ALA A 230 -6.02 -11.22 12.78
N HIS A 231 -7.09 -10.82 13.46
CA HIS A 231 -7.04 -9.72 14.42
C HIS A 231 -7.84 -9.99 15.70
N SER A 232 -7.50 -9.26 16.75
CA SER A 232 -8.24 -9.29 18.03
C SER A 232 -9.66 -8.74 17.85
N SER A 233 -10.55 -9.13 18.76
CA SER A 233 -11.95 -8.69 18.72
C SER A 233 -12.16 -7.19 18.88
N ASP A 234 -11.21 -6.50 19.53
CA ASP A 234 -11.18 -5.04 19.69
C ASP A 234 -10.46 -4.32 18.53
N GLY A 235 -9.91 -5.06 17.56
CA GLY A 235 -9.27 -4.49 16.37
C GLY A 235 -7.94 -3.81 16.63
N LEU A 236 -7.31 -4.05 17.79
CA LEU A 236 -6.04 -3.40 18.15
C LEU A 236 -4.80 -4.26 17.87
N ASP A 237 -4.94 -5.58 17.79
CA ASP A 237 -3.82 -6.49 17.53
C ASP A 237 -4.06 -7.25 16.23
N TYR A 238 -3.17 -7.07 15.24
CA TYR A 238 -3.18 -7.79 13.98
C TYR A 238 -2.00 -8.76 13.92
N TYR A 239 -2.23 -9.96 13.38
CA TYR A 239 -1.22 -11.00 13.25
C TYR A 239 -1.12 -11.43 11.80
N PHE A 240 0.04 -11.21 11.18
CA PHE A 240 0.34 -11.57 9.80
C PHE A 240 1.29 -12.76 9.77
N VAL A 241 0.87 -13.86 9.16
CA VAL A 241 1.71 -15.04 8.97
C VAL A 241 2.58 -14.82 7.75
N ILE A 242 3.91 -14.84 7.91
CA ILE A 242 4.85 -14.50 6.84
C ILE A 242 5.21 -15.72 6.01
N ARG A 243 5.28 -15.54 4.69
CA ARG A 243 5.65 -16.56 3.72
C ARG A 243 7.06 -17.08 3.96
N GLY A 244 7.21 -18.41 3.99
CA GLY A 244 8.51 -19.07 4.02
C GLY A 244 9.22 -19.07 2.67
N GLY A 245 10.55 -19.13 2.69
CA GLY A 245 11.38 -19.29 1.50
C GLY A 245 11.59 -18.03 0.65
N VAL A 246 11.08 -16.88 1.09
CA VAL A 246 11.34 -15.59 0.42
C VAL A 246 12.75 -15.12 0.74
N VAL A 247 13.44 -14.60 -0.28
CA VAL A 247 14.73 -13.92 -0.13
C VAL A 247 14.72 -12.56 -0.81
N ALA A 248 15.40 -11.59 -0.20
CA ALA A 248 15.75 -10.34 -0.87
C ALA A 248 17.09 -10.49 -1.59
N TYR A 249 17.22 -9.92 -2.79
CA TYR A 249 18.42 -10.05 -3.62
C TYR A 249 19.26 -8.77 -3.62
N ASP A 250 20.54 -8.91 -3.26
CA ASP A 250 21.57 -7.87 -3.31
C ASP A 250 22.40 -8.04 -4.58
N PRO A 251 22.12 -7.24 -5.64
CA PRO A 251 22.86 -7.30 -6.90
C PRO A 251 24.25 -6.66 -6.82
N TRP A 252 24.56 -5.95 -5.74
CA TRP A 252 25.81 -5.22 -5.57
C TRP A 252 26.96 -6.14 -5.14
N ASP A 253 26.63 -7.19 -4.40
CA ASP A 253 27.55 -8.23 -3.92
C ASP A 253 27.17 -9.66 -4.37
N ASP A 254 26.10 -9.81 -5.16
CA ASP A 254 25.52 -11.09 -5.60
C ASP A 254 25.19 -12.04 -4.43
N LYS A 255 24.39 -11.54 -3.49
CA LYS A 255 23.97 -12.25 -2.27
C LYS A 255 22.45 -12.24 -2.10
N THR A 256 21.93 -13.22 -1.37
CA THR A 256 20.52 -13.27 -0.98
C THR A 256 20.38 -13.27 0.54
N PHE A 257 19.36 -12.58 1.04
CA PHE A 257 19.03 -12.51 2.47
C PHE A 257 17.64 -13.11 2.70
N PRO A 258 17.47 -14.12 3.57
CA PRO A 258 16.15 -14.65 3.87
C PRO A 258 15.28 -13.59 4.56
N ILE A 259 14.00 -13.56 4.20
CA ILE A 259 13.00 -12.67 4.79
C ILE A 259 12.15 -13.44 5.80
N SER A 260 11.87 -12.79 6.92
CA SER A 260 11.08 -13.33 8.03
C SER A 260 10.20 -12.23 8.67
N ALA A 261 9.36 -12.61 9.63
CA ALA A 261 8.62 -11.66 10.45
C ALA A 261 9.50 -10.63 11.18
N LEU A 262 10.78 -10.93 11.42
CA LEU A 262 11.72 -9.98 12.01
C LEU A 262 12.05 -8.83 11.05
N ASP A 263 12.26 -9.14 9.77
CA ASP A 263 12.53 -8.14 8.73
C ASP A 263 11.30 -7.25 8.50
N VAL A 264 10.09 -7.81 8.61
CA VAL A 264 8.84 -7.05 8.57
C VAL A 264 8.79 -6.02 9.70
N LEU A 265 8.93 -6.48 10.96
CA LEU A 265 8.88 -5.58 12.12
C LEU A 265 9.97 -4.51 12.04
N PHE A 266 11.20 -4.90 11.64
CA PHE A 266 12.29 -3.95 11.44
C PHE A 266 11.97 -2.90 10.38
N SER A 267 11.40 -3.29 9.25
CA SER A 267 11.02 -2.37 8.16
C SER A 267 10.00 -1.33 8.64
N TYR A 268 8.97 -1.76 9.37
CA TYR A 268 7.91 -0.89 9.89
C TYR A 268 8.44 0.04 10.97
N TRP A 269 9.23 -0.50 11.90
CA TRP A 269 9.87 0.29 12.95
C TRP A 269 10.85 1.33 12.37
N ARG A 270 11.55 0.99 11.28
CA ARG A 270 12.47 1.90 10.60
C ARG A 270 11.77 3.10 9.97
N VAL A 271 10.56 2.94 9.43
CA VAL A 271 9.76 4.07 8.92
C VAL A 271 9.46 5.08 10.02
N HIS A 272 9.02 4.60 11.19
CA HIS A 272 8.84 5.44 12.37
C HIS A 272 10.17 6.09 12.80
N ARG A 273 11.26 5.32 12.83
CA ARG A 273 12.57 5.79 13.31
C ARG A 273 13.20 6.86 12.42
N LEU A 274 13.07 6.72 11.10
CA LEU A 274 13.61 7.68 10.14
C LEU A 274 12.83 8.99 10.15
N GLY A 275 11.52 8.94 10.41
CA GLY A 275 10.70 10.13 10.65
C GLY A 275 10.58 11.06 9.43
N HIS A 276 10.70 10.53 8.21
CA HIS A 276 10.40 11.30 7.00
C HIS A 276 8.88 11.54 6.89
N SER A 277 8.48 12.43 5.98
CA SER A 277 7.07 12.87 5.87
C SER A 277 6.05 11.73 5.74
N VAL A 278 6.40 10.58 5.14
CA VAL A 278 5.52 9.39 5.02
C VAL A 278 5.24 8.69 6.36
N SER A 279 6.07 8.91 7.40
CA SER A 279 5.97 8.25 8.70
C SER A 279 4.64 8.52 9.41
N TRP A 280 3.92 9.59 9.05
CA TRP A 280 2.66 9.96 9.68
C TRP A 280 1.63 8.83 9.67
N MET A 281 1.59 7.99 8.63
CA MET A 281 0.67 6.84 8.56
C MET A 281 1.02 5.79 9.61
N VAL A 282 2.31 5.50 9.79
CA VAL A 282 2.78 4.60 10.84
C VAL A 282 2.54 5.22 12.21
N GLU A 283 2.96 6.47 12.41
CA GLU A 283 2.85 7.15 13.71
C GLU A 283 1.41 7.41 14.16
N THR A 284 0.48 7.59 13.23
CA THR A 284 -0.93 7.83 13.57
C THR A 284 -1.63 6.54 13.98
N PHE A 285 -1.38 5.44 13.27
CA PHE A 285 -2.21 4.23 13.40
C PHE A 285 -1.50 3.08 14.12
N MET A 286 -0.18 2.98 14.02
CA MET A 286 0.61 1.84 14.49
C MET A 286 1.41 2.18 15.74
N ASP A 287 1.42 1.26 16.70
CA ASP A 287 2.34 1.26 17.82
C ASP A 287 3.45 0.23 17.55
N VAL A 288 4.41 0.62 16.71
CA VAL A 288 5.52 -0.25 16.29
C VAL A 288 6.48 -0.57 17.43
N GLU A 289 6.49 0.20 18.53
CA GLU A 289 7.29 -0.12 19.72
C GLU A 289 6.66 -1.24 20.57
N SER A 290 5.32 -1.32 20.58
CA SER A 290 4.55 -2.40 21.23
C SER A 290 4.27 -3.59 20.29
N SER A 291 4.70 -3.51 19.03
CA SER A 291 4.62 -4.59 18.05
C SER A 291 5.74 -5.61 18.27
N SER A 292 5.56 -6.84 17.79
CA SER A 292 6.50 -7.92 18.07
C SER A 292 6.53 -9.02 17.01
N VAL A 293 7.53 -9.91 17.10
CA VAL A 293 7.56 -11.17 16.34
C VAL A 293 7.11 -12.33 17.23
N LEU A 294 6.37 -13.28 16.68
CA LEU A 294 6.05 -14.57 17.29
C LEU A 294 6.60 -15.70 16.43
N THR A 295 7.06 -16.77 17.06
CA THR A 295 7.19 -18.06 16.37
C THR A 295 5.81 -18.66 16.11
N GLU A 296 5.73 -19.63 15.20
CA GLU A 296 4.51 -20.36 14.90
C GLU A 296 3.96 -21.08 16.15
N ASP A 297 4.84 -21.59 17.02
CA ASP A 297 4.46 -22.24 18.28
C ASP A 297 3.90 -21.25 19.30
N GLU A 298 4.53 -20.08 19.46
CA GLU A 298 4.02 -19.02 20.33
C GLU A 298 2.66 -18.51 19.85
N PHE A 299 2.49 -18.36 18.53
CA PHE A 299 1.21 -17.93 17.96
C PHE A 299 0.11 -18.99 18.10
N ASN A 300 0.43 -20.27 17.94
CA ASN A 300 -0.52 -21.36 18.24
C ASN A 300 -0.95 -21.38 19.71
N GLN A 301 -0.02 -21.13 20.64
CA GLN A 301 -0.36 -21.01 22.06
C GLN A 301 -1.26 -19.81 22.35
N LEU A 302 -1.01 -18.68 21.69
CA LEU A 302 -1.86 -17.50 21.77
C LEU A 302 -3.28 -17.83 21.31
N LEU A 303 -3.43 -18.37 20.09
CA LEU A 303 -4.72 -18.72 19.49
C LEU A 303 -5.54 -19.73 20.31
N ALA A 304 -4.87 -20.67 20.97
CA ALA A 304 -5.54 -21.62 21.86
C ALA A 304 -6.17 -20.96 23.09
N SER A 305 -5.63 -19.83 23.54
CA SER A 305 -6.11 -19.08 24.72
C SER A 305 -6.98 -17.87 24.37
N GLN A 306 -6.74 -17.28 23.20
CA GLN A 306 -7.37 -16.07 22.70
C GLN A 306 -7.67 -16.26 21.21
N PRO A 307 -8.88 -16.76 20.89
CA PRO A 307 -9.31 -16.88 19.50
C PRO A 307 -9.31 -15.52 18.81
N LEU A 308 -8.96 -15.50 17.52
CA LEU A 308 -8.89 -14.28 16.72
C LEU A 308 -9.95 -14.26 15.63
N LYS A 309 -10.43 -13.06 15.30
CA LYS A 309 -11.32 -12.83 14.16
C LYS A 309 -10.52 -12.91 12.87
N VAL A 310 -11.13 -13.50 11.84
CA VAL A 310 -10.55 -13.57 10.50
C VAL A 310 -11.59 -13.18 9.47
N GLU A 311 -11.17 -12.40 8.49
CA GLU A 311 -12.02 -11.93 7.39
C GLU A 311 -11.24 -11.95 6.08
N TYR A 312 -11.77 -12.64 5.06
CA TYR A 312 -11.14 -12.75 3.75
C TYR A 312 -12.17 -13.15 2.68
N LYS A 313 -12.17 -12.47 1.53
CA LYS A 313 -13.07 -12.73 0.39
C LYS A 313 -14.55 -12.82 0.76
N GLY A 314 -15.00 -11.90 1.62
CA GLY A 314 -16.38 -11.82 2.10
C GLY A 314 -16.77 -12.92 3.09
N GLN A 315 -15.83 -13.75 3.54
CA GLN A 315 -16.04 -14.72 4.61
C GLN A 315 -15.50 -14.14 5.91
N THR A 316 -16.22 -14.38 7.01
CA THR A 316 -15.83 -13.99 8.36
C THR A 316 -15.83 -15.23 9.26
N GLY A 317 -14.90 -15.30 10.21
CA GLY A 317 -14.81 -16.42 11.13
C GLY A 317 -14.00 -16.12 12.37
N GLU A 318 -13.82 -17.15 13.18
CA GLU A 318 -12.92 -17.17 14.34
C GLU A 318 -11.95 -18.34 14.16
N VAL A 319 -10.69 -18.14 14.51
CA VAL A 319 -9.62 -19.14 14.41
C VAL A 319 -8.98 -19.41 15.76
N HIS A 320 -8.70 -20.68 16.03
CA HIS A 320 -8.13 -21.19 17.28
C HIS A 320 -6.75 -21.85 17.09
N SER A 321 -6.26 -21.94 15.85
CA SER A 321 -4.93 -22.43 15.53
C SER A 321 -4.39 -21.82 14.24
N LEU A 322 -3.06 -21.84 14.07
CA LEU A 322 -2.40 -21.42 12.84
C LEU A 322 -2.90 -22.23 11.64
N GLN A 323 -3.13 -23.53 11.82
CA GLN A 323 -3.62 -24.38 10.73
C GLN A 323 -5.03 -23.97 10.26
N GLU A 324 -5.93 -23.61 11.18
CA GLU A 324 -7.25 -23.09 10.83
C GLU A 324 -7.13 -21.78 10.05
N LEU A 325 -6.25 -20.88 10.49
CA LEU A 325 -5.99 -19.62 9.80
C LEU A 325 -5.42 -19.85 8.38
N LEU A 326 -4.41 -20.70 8.23
CA LEU A 326 -3.84 -21.02 6.91
C LEU A 326 -4.88 -21.68 5.99
N ASN A 327 -5.72 -22.57 6.53
CA ASN A 327 -6.81 -23.20 5.79
C ASN A 327 -7.85 -22.18 5.32
N PHE A 328 -8.16 -21.17 6.14
CA PHE A 328 -9.09 -20.09 5.79
C PHE A 328 -8.61 -19.30 4.55
N PHE A 329 -7.30 -19.09 4.44
CA PHE A 329 -6.67 -18.45 3.28
C PHE A 329 -6.32 -19.42 2.14
N GLY A 330 -6.48 -20.73 2.34
CA GLY A 330 -6.11 -21.76 1.38
C GLY A 330 -4.60 -21.91 1.16
N TYR A 331 -3.78 -21.60 2.16
CA TYR A 331 -2.32 -21.67 2.08
C TYR A 331 -1.76 -22.97 2.66
N THR A 332 -0.80 -23.58 1.97
CA THR A 332 -0.15 -24.85 2.36
C THR A 332 1.37 -24.82 2.27
N GLY A 333 1.96 -23.64 2.03
CA GLY A 333 3.41 -23.49 1.95
C GLY A 333 4.06 -23.32 3.32
N ASP A 334 5.38 -23.16 3.31
CA ASP A 334 6.15 -22.87 4.53
C ASP A 334 5.87 -21.45 5.05
N THR A 335 6.17 -21.22 6.33
CA THR A 335 6.05 -19.91 7.00
C THR A 335 7.40 -19.48 7.58
N ALA A 336 7.56 -18.18 7.83
CA ALA A 336 8.76 -17.57 8.40
C ALA A 336 8.43 -16.65 9.59
N GLY A 337 7.71 -17.21 10.56
CA GLY A 337 7.22 -16.50 11.75
C GLY A 337 5.96 -15.68 11.51
N VAL A 338 5.50 -15.04 12.58
CA VAL A 338 4.28 -14.23 12.61
C VAL A 338 4.63 -12.82 13.08
N PHE A 339 4.26 -11.82 12.28
CA PHE A 339 4.37 -10.41 12.63
C PHE A 339 3.12 -9.98 13.40
N HIS A 340 3.29 -9.59 14.65
CA HIS A 340 2.26 -8.97 15.47
C HIS A 340 2.37 -7.44 15.37
N LEU A 341 1.36 -6.83 14.75
CA LEU A 341 1.19 -5.39 14.63
C LEU A 341 0.19 -4.89 15.67
N ARG A 342 0.67 -4.06 16.59
CA ARG A 342 -0.19 -3.32 17.52
C ARG A 342 -0.64 -2.01 16.89
N LEU A 343 -1.93 -1.71 16.98
CA LEU A 343 -2.51 -0.42 16.59
C LEU A 343 -2.75 0.48 17.82
N LYS A 344 -2.67 1.79 17.58
CA LYS A 344 -2.98 2.83 18.58
C LYS A 344 -4.49 3.00 18.78
N ILE A 345 -5.25 2.80 17.71
CA ILE A 345 -6.71 2.83 17.66
C ILE A 345 -7.17 1.70 16.73
N PRO A 346 -8.39 1.15 16.91
CA PRO A 346 -8.96 0.26 15.92
C PRO A 346 -9.06 1.02 14.58
N TYR A 347 -8.63 0.39 13.49
CA TYR A 347 -8.63 1.04 12.19
C TYR A 347 -8.92 0.05 11.07
N GLY A 348 -10.16 0.07 10.56
CA GLY A 348 -10.58 -0.86 9.49
C GLY A 348 -9.82 -0.66 8.17
N GLY A 349 -9.15 0.48 7.99
CA GLY A 349 -8.33 0.77 6.80
C GLY A 349 -6.89 0.25 6.86
N ILE A 350 -6.51 -0.49 7.90
CA ILE A 350 -5.10 -0.86 8.11
C ILE A 350 -4.51 -1.70 6.97
N LEU A 351 -5.29 -2.61 6.39
CA LEU A 351 -4.86 -3.47 5.29
C LEU A 351 -4.46 -2.68 4.03
N ALA A 352 -5.06 -1.51 3.81
CA ALA A 352 -4.69 -0.63 2.70
C ALA A 352 -3.32 0.04 2.94
N ILE A 353 -3.06 0.46 4.18
CA ILE A 353 -1.78 1.09 4.55
C ILE A 353 -0.64 0.08 4.40
N VAL A 354 -0.80 -1.14 4.92
CA VAL A 354 0.24 -2.18 4.87
C VAL A 354 0.46 -2.79 3.47
N ALA A 355 -0.31 -2.31 2.47
CA ALA A 355 -0.13 -2.60 1.05
C ALA A 355 0.69 -1.54 0.31
N ASP A 356 1.05 -0.43 0.96
CA ASP A 356 1.74 0.67 0.31
C ASP A 356 3.27 0.47 0.27
N PRO A 357 3.97 1.00 -0.77
CA PRO A 357 5.37 0.64 -1.04
C PRO A 357 6.35 1.16 0.01
N PHE A 358 5.99 2.19 0.78
CA PHE A 358 6.84 2.68 1.86
C PHE A 358 6.96 1.69 3.02
N LEU A 359 6.12 0.64 3.04
CA LEU A 359 6.19 -0.50 3.95
C LEU A 359 6.72 -1.77 3.27
N SER A 360 7.36 -1.65 2.11
CA SER A 360 8.08 -2.76 1.48
C SER A 360 9.09 -3.36 2.46
N VAL A 361 9.13 -4.69 2.51
CA VAL A 361 9.98 -5.40 3.48
C VAL A 361 11.42 -5.42 2.98
N VAL A 362 12.33 -4.90 3.80
CA VAL A 362 13.77 -4.81 3.50
C VAL A 362 14.58 -5.73 4.42
N PRO A 363 15.67 -6.36 3.94
CA PRO A 363 16.44 -7.32 4.73
C PRO A 363 17.22 -6.64 5.87
N MET A 364 16.84 -6.90 7.12
CA MET A 364 17.47 -6.30 8.32
C MET A 364 18.96 -6.64 8.38
N LYS A 365 19.33 -7.86 7.99
CA LYS A 365 20.73 -8.32 7.98
C LYS A 365 21.62 -7.55 7.01
N TYR A 366 21.09 -7.19 5.83
CA TYR A 366 21.79 -6.36 4.86
C TYR A 366 22.07 -4.97 5.45
N LEU A 367 21.06 -4.39 6.09
CA LEU A 367 21.10 -3.03 6.61
C LEU A 367 22.00 -2.87 7.84
N LEU A 368 22.00 -3.85 8.74
CA LEU A 368 22.79 -3.77 9.96
C LEU A 368 24.19 -4.39 9.82
N GLY A 369 24.43 -5.23 8.81
CA GLY A 369 25.72 -5.89 8.60
C GLY A 369 26.21 -6.61 9.84
N ASP A 370 27.41 -6.26 10.32
CA ASP A 370 28.04 -6.86 11.50
C ASP A 370 27.24 -6.65 12.81
N ASN A 371 26.37 -5.64 12.85
CA ASN A 371 25.52 -5.37 14.02
C ASN A 371 24.26 -6.27 14.07
N TYR A 372 23.97 -7.04 13.03
CA TYR A 372 22.73 -7.82 12.92
C TYR A 372 22.52 -8.77 14.11
N ASP A 373 23.50 -9.62 14.42
CA ASP A 373 23.36 -10.62 15.50
C ASP A 373 23.19 -9.94 16.88
N ALA A 374 23.90 -8.83 17.11
CA ALA A 374 23.77 -8.04 18.33
C ALA A 374 22.37 -7.39 18.43
N ALA A 375 21.81 -6.92 17.32
CA ALA A 375 20.47 -6.33 17.25
C ALA A 375 19.35 -7.36 17.45
N VAL A 376 19.51 -8.56 16.90
CA VAL A 376 18.61 -9.70 17.16
C VAL A 376 18.62 -10.04 18.65
N GLN A 377 19.80 -10.14 19.26
CA GLN A 377 19.93 -10.45 20.68
C GLN A 377 19.33 -9.33 21.57
N ALA A 378 19.64 -8.07 21.28
CA ALA A 378 19.18 -6.94 22.08
C ALA A 378 17.66 -6.77 22.06
N SER A 379 17.03 -7.03 20.90
CA SER A 379 15.58 -7.00 20.74
C SER A 379 14.86 -8.24 21.27
N ASN A 380 15.60 -9.22 21.82
CA ASN A 380 15.08 -10.53 22.19
C ASN A 380 14.31 -11.16 21.01
N ASN A 381 14.94 -11.22 19.84
CA ASN A 381 14.36 -11.74 18.60
C ASN A 381 13.05 -11.02 18.20
N GLY A 382 13.05 -9.68 18.23
CA GLY A 382 11.90 -8.87 17.82
C GLY A 382 10.77 -8.77 18.86
N LYS A 383 11.02 -9.07 20.14
CA LYS A 383 10.06 -8.82 21.24
C LYS A 383 10.19 -7.41 21.83
N ASN A 384 11.29 -6.72 21.55
CA ASN A 384 11.59 -5.37 22.01
C ASN A 384 12.25 -4.55 20.88
N PRO A 385 11.48 -4.08 19.88
CA PRO A 385 12.02 -3.37 18.72
C PRO A 385 12.73 -2.05 19.10
N LYS A 386 12.35 -1.41 20.21
CA LYS A 386 13.05 -0.23 20.75
C LYS A 386 14.54 -0.46 20.99
N ALA A 387 14.96 -1.70 21.26
CA ALA A 387 16.37 -2.04 21.42
C ALA A 387 17.22 -1.79 20.16
N TRP A 388 16.60 -1.57 18.99
CA TRP A 388 17.29 -1.25 17.75
C TRP A 388 17.80 0.19 17.66
N GLU A 389 17.31 1.11 18.51
CA GLU A 389 17.74 2.52 18.55
C GLU A 389 19.26 2.69 18.71
N GLN A 390 19.94 1.71 19.33
CA GLN A 390 21.40 1.75 19.50
C GLN A 390 22.19 1.39 18.23
N PHE A 391 21.54 0.80 17.22
CA PHE A 391 22.16 0.36 15.96
C PHE A 391 21.79 1.22 14.76
N VAL A 392 20.84 2.15 14.92
CA VAL A 392 20.37 3.06 13.86
C VAL A 392 20.23 4.49 14.41
N GLN A 393 20.10 5.47 13.53
CA GLN A 393 19.92 6.88 13.82
C GLN A 393 18.56 7.37 13.31
N GLU A 394 18.18 8.58 13.71
CA GLU A 394 17.00 9.26 13.14
C GLU A 394 17.39 10.02 11.87
N GLY A 395 16.42 10.22 10.98
CA GLY A 395 16.56 11.13 9.85
C GLY A 395 17.46 10.63 8.73
N GLN A 396 17.75 11.54 7.79
CA GLN A 396 18.36 11.25 6.50
C GLN A 396 19.81 10.74 6.61
N ASP A 397 20.50 11.00 7.72
CA ASP A 397 21.91 10.64 7.89
C ASP A 397 22.07 9.21 8.46
N ASP A 398 20.95 8.52 8.75
CA ASP A 398 20.99 7.13 9.19
C ASP A 398 21.74 6.23 8.19
N PRO A 399 22.73 5.43 8.64
CA PRO A 399 23.51 4.58 7.75
C PRO A 399 22.68 3.55 6.97
N THR A 400 21.59 3.04 7.54
CA THR A 400 20.73 2.06 6.86
C THR A 400 19.95 2.73 5.73
N HIS A 401 19.49 3.96 5.95
CA HIS A 401 18.89 4.78 4.91
C HIS A 401 19.88 5.13 3.81
N GLN A 402 21.07 5.63 4.16
CA GLN A 402 22.11 5.98 3.20
C GLN A 402 22.56 4.78 2.35
N LEU A 403 22.51 3.57 2.92
CA LEU A 403 22.76 2.34 2.19
C LEU A 403 21.65 2.05 1.19
N MET A 404 20.38 2.01 1.63
CA MET A 404 19.23 1.76 0.75
C MET A 404 19.08 2.79 -0.37
N HIS A 405 19.33 4.07 -0.05
CA HIS A 405 19.30 5.16 -1.02
C HIS A 405 20.28 4.95 -2.18
N LYS A 406 21.40 4.26 -1.97
CA LYS A 406 22.43 4.03 -2.99
C LYS A 406 22.40 2.64 -3.59
N LYS A 407 22.00 1.66 -2.79
CA LYS A 407 22.08 0.24 -3.05
C LYS A 407 20.78 -0.44 -2.61
N PRO A 408 19.66 -0.20 -3.31
CA PRO A 408 18.40 -0.85 -2.97
C PRO A 408 18.51 -2.38 -3.06
N VAL A 409 17.86 -3.05 -2.13
CA VAL A 409 17.76 -4.51 -2.02
C VAL A 409 16.32 -4.84 -1.60
N GLY A 410 15.65 -5.71 -2.36
CA GLY A 410 14.24 -6.04 -2.16
C GLY A 410 13.89 -7.44 -2.66
N THR A 411 12.60 -7.78 -2.55
CA THR A 411 12.06 -9.12 -2.83
C THR A 411 11.28 -9.22 -4.14
N GLY A 412 11.04 -8.10 -4.81
CA GLY A 412 10.10 -7.99 -5.93
C GLY A 412 10.55 -8.69 -7.21
N PRO A 413 9.72 -8.61 -8.28
CA PRO A 413 9.97 -9.29 -9.55
C PRO A 413 11.19 -8.77 -10.31
N TYR A 414 11.66 -7.56 -10.01
CA TYR A 414 12.87 -6.97 -10.55
C TYR A 414 13.84 -6.56 -9.44
N TYR A 415 15.09 -6.25 -9.81
CA TYR A 415 16.05 -5.55 -8.95
C TYR A 415 16.68 -4.41 -9.75
N VAL A 416 17.18 -3.38 -9.04
CA VAL A 416 17.98 -2.32 -9.66
C VAL A 416 19.34 -2.90 -10.03
N LYS A 417 19.58 -3.12 -11.32
CA LYS A 417 20.83 -3.67 -11.83
C LYS A 417 21.93 -2.60 -11.86
N GLU A 418 21.60 -1.46 -12.45
CA GLU A 418 22.50 -0.33 -12.57
C GLU A 418 21.69 0.95 -12.79
N TYR A 419 22.29 2.08 -12.45
CA TYR A 419 21.70 3.37 -12.70
C TYR A 419 22.77 4.43 -12.90
N LYS A 420 22.38 5.52 -13.55
CA LYS A 420 23.12 6.77 -13.56
C LYS A 420 22.17 7.87 -13.12
N GLU A 421 22.48 8.47 -11.99
CA GLU A 421 21.67 9.51 -11.37
C GLU A 421 21.33 10.62 -12.37
N ASN A 422 20.06 11.04 -12.37
CA ASN A 422 19.49 12.01 -13.31
C ASN A 422 19.60 11.64 -14.80
N ALA A 423 19.81 10.37 -15.14
CA ALA A 423 19.91 9.92 -16.53
C ALA A 423 19.13 8.62 -16.82
N TYR A 424 19.37 7.54 -16.09
CA TYR A 424 18.66 6.28 -16.31
C TYR A 424 18.66 5.36 -15.10
N ILE A 425 17.68 4.45 -15.06
CA ILE A 425 17.60 3.32 -14.12
C ILE A 425 17.32 2.06 -14.95
N VAL A 426 18.13 1.02 -14.77
CA VAL A 426 17.93 -0.29 -15.39
C VAL A 426 17.49 -1.27 -14.30
N LEU A 427 16.28 -1.79 -14.45
CA LEU A 427 15.80 -2.92 -13.69
C LEU A 427 16.04 -4.21 -14.49
N GLU A 428 16.51 -5.26 -13.85
CA GLU A 428 16.60 -6.61 -14.43
C GLU A 428 15.74 -7.57 -13.62
N ARG A 429 15.09 -8.51 -14.32
CA ARG A 429 14.22 -9.50 -13.69
C ARG A 429 14.96 -10.26 -12.60
N ASN A 430 14.35 -10.34 -11.43
CA ASN A 430 14.90 -11.00 -10.26
C ASN A 430 14.84 -12.53 -10.41
N PRO A 431 15.99 -13.23 -10.50
CA PRO A 431 16.01 -14.69 -10.62
C PRO A 431 15.51 -15.41 -9.35
N TYR A 432 15.48 -14.70 -8.22
CA TYR A 432 15.04 -15.19 -6.92
C TYR A 432 13.59 -14.84 -6.57
N TYR A 433 12.83 -14.23 -7.49
CA TYR A 433 11.46 -13.84 -7.22
C TYR A 433 10.61 -15.04 -6.79
N TRP A 434 9.98 -14.92 -5.63
CA TRP A 434 9.27 -16.03 -4.97
C TRP A 434 7.98 -16.42 -5.70
N ASN A 435 7.35 -15.49 -6.42
CA ASN A 435 6.09 -15.71 -7.12
C ASN A 435 6.25 -15.96 -8.63
N LYS A 436 7.44 -16.37 -9.11
CA LYS A 436 7.70 -16.60 -10.55
C LYS A 436 6.83 -17.68 -11.19
N ASP A 437 6.29 -18.61 -10.40
CA ASP A 437 5.33 -19.62 -10.89
C ASP A 437 4.02 -18.98 -11.37
N TYR A 438 3.70 -17.77 -10.89
CA TYR A 438 2.57 -16.98 -11.35
C TYR A 438 2.67 -16.64 -12.83
N TRP A 439 3.86 -16.28 -13.33
CA TRP A 439 4.07 -15.95 -14.75
C TRP A 439 3.65 -17.10 -15.66
N LYS A 440 3.95 -18.34 -15.26
CA LYS A 440 3.53 -19.52 -16.01
C LYS A 440 2.02 -19.73 -15.94
N LYS A 441 1.45 -19.60 -14.75
CA LYS A 441 0.02 -19.83 -14.53
C LYS A 441 -0.85 -18.84 -15.31
N GLU A 442 -0.41 -17.58 -15.40
CA GLU A 442 -1.29 -16.47 -15.76
C GLU A 442 -0.90 -15.85 -17.10
N LEU A 443 0.38 -15.92 -17.47
CA LEU A 443 0.88 -15.44 -18.76
C LEU A 443 1.33 -16.58 -19.68
N GLY A 444 1.32 -17.84 -19.19
CA GLY A 444 1.83 -18.98 -19.94
C GLY A 444 3.35 -18.98 -20.12
N TYR A 445 4.08 -18.13 -19.41
CA TYR A 445 5.52 -17.94 -19.57
C TYR A 445 6.32 -18.79 -18.56
N ASP A 446 7.13 -19.73 -19.06
CA ASP A 446 8.04 -20.55 -18.26
C ASP A 446 9.47 -20.03 -18.41
N VAL A 447 9.92 -19.24 -17.43
CA VAL A 447 11.25 -18.61 -17.41
C VAL A 447 12.43 -19.59 -17.58
N SER A 448 12.22 -20.88 -17.27
CA SER A 448 13.26 -21.90 -17.39
C SER A 448 13.42 -22.45 -18.82
N LYS A 449 12.45 -22.19 -19.69
CA LYS A 449 12.36 -22.76 -21.05
C LYS A 449 12.25 -21.70 -22.13
N ASP A 450 11.56 -20.62 -21.82
CA ASP A 450 11.12 -19.65 -22.80
C ASP A 450 12.12 -18.51 -22.92
N ASN A 451 12.51 -18.22 -24.16
CA ASN A 451 13.30 -17.06 -24.48
C ASN A 451 12.42 -15.80 -24.38
N ALA A 452 12.73 -14.92 -23.43
CA ALA A 452 12.02 -13.67 -23.17
C ALA A 452 11.74 -12.86 -24.46
N LEU A 453 12.71 -12.80 -25.37
CA LEU A 453 12.60 -12.07 -26.64
C LEU A 453 11.62 -12.73 -27.63
N GLU A 454 11.48 -14.05 -27.58
CA GLU A 454 10.60 -14.82 -28.47
C GLU A 454 9.15 -14.84 -27.99
N VAL A 455 8.91 -14.59 -26.71
CA VAL A 455 7.57 -14.52 -26.12
C VAL A 455 7.08 -13.09 -25.86
N GLY A 456 7.97 -12.10 -25.92
CA GLY A 456 7.65 -10.72 -25.62
C GLY A 456 7.51 -10.44 -24.12
N PHE A 457 8.36 -11.05 -23.29
CA PHE A 457 8.33 -10.89 -21.84
C PHE A 457 9.52 -10.08 -21.34
N HIS A 458 9.30 -9.06 -20.52
CA HIS A 458 10.34 -8.13 -20.11
C HIS A 458 11.40 -8.78 -19.20
N LYS A 459 12.61 -8.95 -19.74
CA LYS A 459 13.82 -9.20 -18.97
C LYS A 459 14.34 -7.91 -18.31
N TYR A 460 14.23 -6.80 -19.02
CA TYR A 460 14.66 -5.48 -18.56
C TYR A 460 13.49 -4.49 -18.51
N VAL A 461 13.51 -3.59 -17.54
CA VAL A 461 12.71 -2.36 -17.55
C VAL A 461 13.68 -1.19 -17.42
N ILE A 462 13.63 -0.24 -18.34
CA ILE A 462 14.60 0.85 -18.41
C ILE A 462 13.89 2.19 -18.40
N TYR A 463 14.13 2.95 -17.34
CA TYR A 463 13.71 4.35 -17.26
C TYR A 463 14.77 5.24 -17.89
N ILE A 464 14.38 6.05 -18.88
CA ILE A 464 15.21 7.08 -19.52
C ILE A 464 14.72 8.44 -19.03
N ILE A 465 15.54 9.11 -18.22
CA ILE A 465 15.14 10.31 -17.47
C ILE A 465 15.64 11.55 -18.19
N SER A 466 14.73 12.47 -18.52
CA SER A 466 15.08 13.73 -19.15
C SER A 466 14.03 14.80 -18.84
N ASP A 467 14.44 15.92 -18.24
CA ASP A 467 13.52 17.03 -17.95
C ASP A 467 13.01 17.75 -19.20
N ASP A 468 13.72 17.65 -20.34
CA ASP A 468 13.28 18.24 -21.60
C ASP A 468 12.18 17.42 -22.28
N ALA A 469 10.98 18.01 -22.40
CA ALA A 469 9.83 17.35 -23.01
C ALA A 469 10.06 16.97 -24.47
N ASN A 470 10.84 17.73 -25.24
CA ASN A 470 11.08 17.41 -26.64
C ASN A 470 11.94 16.15 -26.78
N THR A 471 12.91 15.95 -25.89
CA THR A 471 13.74 14.75 -25.82
C THR A 471 12.88 13.51 -25.57
N ARG A 472 11.98 13.54 -24.56
CA ARG A 472 11.05 12.41 -24.29
C ARG A 472 10.10 12.13 -25.44
N ILE A 473 9.53 13.18 -26.05
CA ILE A 473 8.69 13.06 -27.26
C ILE A 473 9.49 12.44 -28.42
N SER A 474 10.76 12.81 -28.57
CA SER A 474 11.66 12.24 -29.57
C SER A 474 11.89 10.76 -29.30
N HIS A 475 12.19 10.37 -28.06
CA HIS A 475 12.39 8.96 -27.69
C HIS A 475 11.19 8.10 -28.10
N PHE A 476 9.98 8.57 -27.80
CA PHE A 476 8.75 7.88 -28.17
C PHE A 476 8.59 7.77 -29.70
N LYS A 477 8.78 8.89 -30.43
CA LYS A 477 8.66 8.93 -31.91
C LYS A 477 9.65 8.03 -32.64
N THR A 478 10.83 7.83 -32.06
CA THR A 478 11.88 7.01 -32.67
C THR A 478 11.85 5.56 -32.21
N GLY A 479 10.88 5.17 -31.36
CA GLY A 479 10.80 3.83 -30.77
C GLY A 479 11.91 3.53 -29.75
N VAL A 480 12.61 4.56 -29.25
CA VAL A 480 13.57 4.42 -28.14
C VAL A 480 12.85 4.19 -26.82
N ALA A 481 11.58 4.62 -26.72
CA ALA A 481 10.72 4.43 -25.57
C ALA A 481 9.37 3.82 -25.98
N ASP A 482 8.91 2.80 -25.26
CA ASP A 482 7.58 2.20 -25.39
C ASP A 482 6.50 3.03 -24.74
N MET A 483 6.88 3.72 -23.64
CA MET A 483 6.04 4.64 -22.90
C MET A 483 6.77 5.98 -22.71
N ALA A 484 6.03 7.08 -22.63
CA ALA A 484 6.63 8.37 -22.35
C ALA A 484 5.72 9.29 -21.52
N TYR A 485 6.31 10.03 -20.58
CA TYR A 485 5.66 11.19 -19.99
C TYR A 485 5.66 12.36 -20.99
N VAL A 486 4.49 12.72 -21.51
CA VAL A 486 4.30 13.84 -22.45
C VAL A 486 3.39 14.89 -21.80
N PRO A 487 3.81 16.16 -21.70
CA PRO A 487 2.97 17.22 -21.16
C PRO A 487 1.62 17.32 -21.89
N GLN A 488 0.56 17.68 -21.15
CA GLN A 488 -0.82 17.65 -21.65
C GLN A 488 -1.02 18.54 -22.89
N ASP A 489 -0.36 19.70 -22.94
CA ASP A 489 -0.37 20.65 -24.05
C ASP A 489 0.40 20.15 -25.29
N ARG A 490 1.07 19.00 -25.20
CA ARG A 490 1.90 18.39 -26.26
C ARG A 490 1.40 17.02 -26.72
N LEU A 491 0.30 16.51 -26.20
CA LEU A 491 -0.22 15.17 -26.52
C LEU A 491 -0.50 14.97 -28.02
N ASP A 492 -0.93 16.01 -28.73
CA ASP A 492 -1.18 15.93 -30.18
C ASP A 492 0.08 15.65 -30.99
N THR A 493 1.27 15.91 -30.42
CA THR A 493 2.54 15.64 -31.10
C THR A 493 2.86 14.15 -31.22
N VAL A 494 2.19 13.29 -30.45
CA VAL A 494 2.42 11.84 -30.39
C VAL A 494 1.18 11.01 -30.73
N ARG A 495 0.03 11.66 -30.98
CA ARG A 495 -1.22 10.99 -31.28
C ARG A 495 -1.20 10.37 -32.68
N GLY A 496 -1.61 9.10 -32.79
CA GLY A 496 -1.78 8.42 -34.07
C GLY A 496 -0.48 8.11 -34.81
N LEU A 497 0.66 8.11 -34.11
CA LEU A 497 1.93 7.67 -34.69
C LEU A 497 1.85 6.19 -35.07
N THR A 498 2.62 5.81 -36.10
CA THR A 498 2.74 4.43 -36.55
C THR A 498 4.21 4.11 -36.75
N MET A 499 4.64 2.91 -36.33
CA MET A 499 6.01 2.43 -36.55
C MET A 499 5.96 1.04 -37.17
N LYS A 500 6.94 0.73 -38.02
CA LYS A 500 7.06 -0.61 -38.60
C LYS A 500 7.69 -1.55 -37.57
N GLY A 501 7.14 -2.75 -37.45
CA GLY A 501 7.70 -3.81 -36.61
C GLY A 501 9.03 -4.38 -37.15
N LYS A 502 9.50 -5.48 -36.54
CA LYS A 502 10.71 -6.20 -36.98
C LYS A 502 10.60 -6.60 -38.46
N THR A 503 11.68 -6.41 -39.21
CA THR A 503 11.90 -7.03 -40.52
C THR A 503 12.75 -8.27 -40.40
#